data_AF-A0A8J5MGA0-F1
#
_entry.id   AF-A0A8J5MGA0-F1
#
_cell.length_a   1.000
_cell.length_b   1.000
_cell.length_c   1.000
_cell.angle_alpha   90.00
_cell.angle_beta   90.00
_cell.angle_gamma   90.00
#
_symmetry.space_group_name_H-M   'P 1'
#
loop_
_entity.id
_entity.type
_entity.pdbx_description
1 polymer ?
#
loop_
_entity_poly.entity_id
_entity_poly.type
_entity_poly.pdbx_seq_one_letter_code
_entity_poly.pdbx_strand_id
1 'polypeptide(L)'
;MAFYKVGHESLLEALQILTPEIEVPPREQFSMVLLDRAYGKSLKGREVNLEGKLVTVSSDGWTDVCGRAALNYMATCRDLCYFLESIYTGTQSHDVTFLAQDMQRVI
;
A
#
# COMPACT_ATOMS: atom_id res chain seq x y z
N MET A 1 -10.94 6.32 -0.60
CA MET A 1 -11.86 6.45 0.55
C MET A 1 -11.00 6.66 1.79
N ALA A 2 -11.20 7.72 2.58
CA ALA A 2 -10.41 7.85 3.80
C ALA A 2 -10.84 6.80 4.83
N PHE A 3 -9.90 6.10 5.47
CA PHE A 3 -10.19 4.98 6.37
C PHE A 3 -11.17 5.32 7.51
N TYR A 4 -11.25 6.59 7.92
CA TYR A 4 -12.22 7.04 8.91
C TYR A 4 -13.68 6.96 8.45
N LYS A 5 -13.94 6.82 7.14
CA LYS A 5 -15.30 6.69 6.57
C LYS A 5 -15.79 5.24 6.51
N VAL A 6 -14.97 4.26 6.92
CA VAL A 6 -15.34 2.84 6.88
C VAL A 6 -16.49 2.52 7.84
N GLY A 7 -16.64 3.27 8.93
CA GLY A 7 -17.78 3.15 9.84
C GLY A 7 -19.01 3.98 9.45
N HIS A 8 -19.03 4.62 8.27
CA HIS A 8 -20.18 5.42 7.85
C HIS A 8 -21.31 4.51 7.36
N GLU A 9 -22.54 4.77 7.80
CA GLU A 9 -23.73 3.96 7.50
C GLU A 9 -23.95 3.76 6.01
N SER A 10 -23.80 4.82 5.20
CA SER A 10 -23.93 4.72 3.74
C SER A 10 -22.97 3.72 3.07
N LEU A 11 -21.81 3.41 3.70
CA LEU A 11 -20.94 2.34 3.19
C LEU A 11 -21.53 0.96 3.50
N LEU A 12 -22.07 0.76 4.70
CA LEU A 12 -22.74 -0.48 5.08
C LEU A 12 -23.97 -0.73 4.19
N GLU A 13 -24.82 0.28 4.00
CA GLU A 13 -26.00 0.21 3.13
C GLU A 13 -25.60 -0.18 1.70
N ALA A 14 -24.58 0.48 1.14
CA ALA A 14 -24.08 0.15 -0.21
C ALA A 14 -23.55 -1.29 -0.31
N LEU A 15 -22.87 -1.78 0.73
CA LEU A 15 -22.35 -3.15 0.78
C LEU A 15 -23.49 -4.17 0.95
N GLN A 16 -24.52 -3.86 1.73
CA GLN A 16 -25.69 -4.73 1.93
C GLN A 16 -26.53 -4.91 0.65
N ILE A 17 -26.55 -3.91 -0.25
CA ILE A 17 -27.16 -4.07 -1.57
C ILE A 17 -26.48 -5.19 -2.37
N LEU A 18 -25.15 -5.30 -2.27
CA LEU A 18 -24.37 -6.31 -2.98
C LEU A 18 -24.39 -7.67 -2.26
N THR A 19 -24.38 -7.63 -0.93
CA THR A 19 -24.30 -8.79 -0.06
C THR A 19 -25.15 -8.55 1.20
N PRO A 20 -26.44 -8.98 1.22
CA PRO A 20 -27.40 -8.59 2.27
C PRO A 20 -26.99 -8.89 3.71
N GLU A 21 -26.22 -9.95 3.92
CA GLU A 21 -25.79 -10.41 5.24
C GLU A 21 -24.38 -9.91 5.63
N ILE A 22 -23.84 -8.93 4.89
CA ILE A 22 -22.48 -8.45 5.15
C ILE A 22 -22.42 -7.65 6.46
N GLU A 23 -21.56 -8.09 7.37
CA GLU A 23 -21.12 -7.31 8.51
C GLU A 23 -19.82 -6.61 8.14
N VAL A 24 -19.79 -5.28 8.29
CA VAL A 24 -18.59 -4.49 8.05
C VAL A 24 -17.73 -4.53 9.31
N PRO A 25 -16.47 -5.02 9.23
CA PRO A 25 -15.56 -5.01 10.37
C PRO A 25 -15.37 -3.59 10.95
N PRO A 26 -15.14 -3.45 12.25
CA PRO A 26 -14.83 -2.16 12.84
C PRO A 26 -13.52 -1.60 12.25
N ARG A 27 -13.39 -0.27 12.26
CA ARG A 27 -12.24 0.43 11.66
C ARG A 27 -10.89 -0.09 12.19
N GLU A 28 -10.83 -0.48 13.46
CA GLU A 28 -9.64 -1.00 14.13
C GLU A 28 -9.20 -2.34 13.52
N GLN A 29 -10.15 -3.20 13.16
CA GLN A 29 -9.85 -4.45 12.46
C GLN A 29 -9.36 -4.17 11.04
N PHE A 30 -9.92 -3.18 10.35
CA PHE A 30 -9.42 -2.78 9.03
C PHE A 30 -7.99 -2.24 9.08
N SER A 31 -7.70 -1.33 10.01
CA SER A 31 -6.42 -0.62 10.04
C SER A 31 -5.26 -1.47 10.57
N MET A 32 -5.51 -2.45 11.44
CA MET A 32 -4.43 -3.22 12.09
C MET A 32 -4.43 -4.71 11.75
N VAL A 33 -5.58 -5.35 11.58
CA VAL A 33 -5.61 -6.83 11.45
C VAL A 33 -5.73 -7.25 9.99
N LEU A 34 -6.69 -6.67 9.28
CA LEU A 34 -6.99 -7.06 7.90
C LEU A 34 -5.93 -6.52 6.93
N LEU A 35 -5.46 -5.29 7.14
CA LEU A 35 -4.39 -4.72 6.33
C LEU A 35 -3.09 -5.51 6.49
N ASP A 36 -2.67 -5.80 7.73
CA ASP A 36 -1.46 -6.60 8.00
C ASP A 36 -1.59 -8.01 7.42
N ARG A 37 -2.76 -8.64 7.53
CA ARG A 37 -3.00 -9.97 6.95
C ARG A 37 -2.97 -9.93 5.42
N ALA A 38 -3.54 -8.91 4.79
CA ALA A 38 -3.49 -8.73 3.34
C ALA A 38 -2.05 -8.48 2.87
N TYR A 39 -1.32 -7.63 3.59
CA TYR A 39 0.08 -7.35 3.31
C TYR A 39 0.96 -8.60 3.47
N GLY A 40 0.77 -9.38 4.54
CA GLY A 40 1.48 -10.65 4.74
C GLY A 40 1.21 -11.68 3.64
N LYS A 41 -0.02 -11.74 3.09
CA LYS A 41 -0.33 -12.56 1.91
C LYS A 41 0.38 -12.03 0.66
N SER A 42 0.37 -10.71 0.46
CA SER A 42 1.06 -10.04 -0.65
C SER A 42 2.56 -10.36 -0.64
N LEU A 43 3.22 -10.28 0.52
CA LEU A 43 4.65 -10.58 0.66
C LEU A 43 4.99 -12.02 0.26
N LYS A 44 4.22 -13.00 0.75
CA LYS A 44 4.41 -14.41 0.39
C LYS A 44 4.21 -14.66 -1.11
N GLY A 45 3.21 -14.00 -1.69
CA GLY A 45 2.96 -14.07 -3.13
C GLY A 45 4.08 -13.43 -3.94
N ARG A 46 4.63 -12.32 -3.46
CA ARG A 46 5.68 -11.54 -4.15
C ARG A 46 6.92 -12.40 -4.42
N GLU A 47 7.47 -13.04 -3.40
CA GLU A 47 8.72 -13.81 -3.54
C GLU A 47 8.55 -14.94 -4.57
N VAL A 48 7.52 -15.76 -4.41
CA VAL A 48 7.25 -16.90 -5.30
C VAL A 48 6.91 -16.44 -6.72
N ASN A 49 6.10 -15.38 -6.86
CA ASN A 49 5.57 -14.99 -8.16
C ASN A 49 6.52 -14.10 -8.97
N LEU A 50 7.51 -13.46 -8.35
CA LEU A 50 8.46 -12.59 -9.04
C LEU A 50 9.81 -13.25 -9.30
N GLU A 51 10.13 -14.35 -8.62
CA GLU A 51 11.40 -15.06 -8.78
C GLU A 51 11.66 -15.45 -10.25
N GLY A 52 12.86 -15.12 -10.73
CA GLY A 52 13.30 -15.40 -12.10
C GLY A 52 12.60 -14.60 -13.20
N LYS A 53 11.76 -13.61 -12.85
CA LYS A 53 11.05 -12.78 -13.83
C LYS A 53 11.69 -11.41 -14.00
N LEU A 54 11.43 -10.79 -15.15
CA LEU A 54 11.69 -9.37 -15.34
C LEU A 54 10.67 -8.57 -14.53
N VAL A 55 11.16 -7.82 -13.56
CA VAL A 55 10.36 -6.99 -12.65
C VAL A 55 10.68 -5.53 -12.91
N THR A 56 9.64 -4.70 -12.95
CA THR A 56 9.79 -3.24 -12.97
C THR A 56 9.48 -2.70 -11.58
N VAL A 57 10.45 -2.02 -10.99
CA VAL A 57 10.23 -1.24 -9.77
C VAL A 57 9.79 0.16 -10.18
N SER A 58 8.63 0.58 -9.68
CA SER A 58 8.13 1.94 -9.84
C SER A 58 8.08 2.61 -8.48
N SER A 59 8.51 3.87 -8.43
CA SER A 59 8.45 4.71 -7.24
C SER A 59 7.68 5.98 -7.55
N ASP A 60 6.88 6.42 -6.59
CA ASP A 60 6.20 7.71 -6.61
C ASP A 60 6.54 8.48 -5.33
N GLY A 61 6.69 9.78 -5.48
CA GLY A 61 7.06 10.69 -4.41
C GLY A 61 6.03 11.80 -4.29
N TRP A 62 5.48 11.99 -3.09
CA TRP A 62 4.48 13.03 -2.85
C TRP A 62 4.71 13.72 -1.51
N THR A 63 4.09 14.88 -1.36
CA THR A 63 3.98 15.57 -0.07
C THR A 63 2.58 15.32 0.48
N ASP A 64 2.49 14.77 1.69
CA ASP A 64 1.21 14.50 2.33
C ASP A 64 0.50 15.79 2.78
N VAL A 65 -0.73 15.65 3.26
CA VAL A 65 -1.55 16.78 3.76
C VAL A 65 -0.95 17.49 4.97
N CYS A 66 0.05 16.90 5.63
CA CYS A 66 0.80 17.47 6.74
C CYS A 66 2.13 18.11 6.29
N GLY A 67 2.40 18.18 4.98
CA GLY A 67 3.62 18.75 4.44
C GLY A 67 4.84 17.82 4.51
N ARG A 68 4.64 16.52 4.81
CA ARG A 68 5.73 15.54 4.93
C ARG A 68 5.95 14.83 3.59
N ALA A 69 7.20 14.75 3.16
CA ALA A 69 7.56 13.97 1.99
C ALA A 69 7.45 12.48 2.28
N ALA A 70 6.79 11.78 1.36
CA ALA A 70 6.68 10.34 1.35
C ALA A 70 7.20 9.81 0.01
N LEU A 71 7.86 8.66 0.06
CA LEU A 71 8.24 7.86 -1.10
C LEU A 71 7.56 6.51 -0.99
N ASN A 72 7.05 5.97 -2.09
CA ASN A 72 6.64 4.57 -2.16
C ASN A 72 7.39 3.79 -3.21
N TYR A 73 7.24 2.48 -3.11
CA TYR A 73 7.81 1.52 -4.03
C TYR A 73 6.82 0.40 -4.32
N MET A 74 6.69 0.08 -5.60
CA MET A 74 5.88 -1.01 -6.11
C MET A 74 6.74 -1.90 -7.00
N ALA A 75 6.57 -3.21 -6.91
CA ALA A 75 7.10 -4.16 -7.87
C ALA A 75 5.99 -4.63 -8.81
N THR A 76 6.21 -4.48 -10.12
CA THR A 76 5.26 -4.89 -11.15
C THR A 76 5.88 -5.91 -12.08
N CYS A 77 5.09 -6.91 -12.47
CA CYS A 77 5.48 -7.92 -13.45
C CYS A 77 4.22 -8.39 -14.19
N ARG A 78 4.09 -7.98 -15.45
CA ARG A 78 2.90 -8.24 -16.29
C ARG A 78 1.62 -7.73 -15.61
N ASP A 79 0.74 -8.64 -15.22
CA ASP A 79 -0.55 -8.42 -14.55
C ASP A 79 -0.42 -8.39 -13.02
N LEU A 80 0.78 -8.62 -12.48
CA LEU A 80 1.04 -8.60 -11.04
C LEU A 80 1.57 -7.24 -10.58
N CYS A 81 1.06 -6.79 -9.42
CA CYS A 81 1.50 -5.57 -8.76
C CYS A 81 1.57 -5.81 -7.24
N TYR A 82 2.76 -5.59 -6.67
CA TYR A 82 3.03 -5.78 -5.25
C TYR A 82 3.50 -4.47 -4.62
N PHE A 83 2.84 -4.08 -3.53
CA PHE A 83 3.34 -3.02 -2.67
C PHE A 83 4.59 -3.49 -1.93
N LEU A 84 5.67 -2.71 -2.01
CA LEU A 84 6.91 -2.99 -1.29
C LEU A 84 6.92 -2.23 0.02
N GLU A 85 6.83 -0.90 -0.04
CA GLU A 85 6.75 -0.05 1.14
C GLU A 85 6.41 1.40 0.77
N SER A 86 6.06 2.18 1.80
CA SER A 86 6.04 3.64 1.77
C SER A 86 6.78 4.15 3.00
N ILE A 87 7.68 5.10 2.81
CA ILE A 87 8.45 5.70 3.89
C ILE A 87 8.21 7.20 3.94
N TYR A 88 8.15 7.74 5.16
CA TYR A 88 8.30 9.18 5.37
C TYR A 88 9.77 9.49 5.55
N THR A 89 10.30 10.36 4.70
CA THR A 89 11.74 10.55 4.59
C THR A 89 12.29 11.63 5.52
N GLY A 90 11.41 12.39 6.18
CA GLY A 90 11.78 13.44 7.14
C GLY A 90 12.31 14.74 6.51
N THR A 91 12.56 14.77 5.20
CA THR A 91 13.04 15.95 4.45
C THR A 91 12.19 16.17 3.21
N GLN A 92 11.91 17.45 2.87
CA GLN A 92 11.04 17.83 1.75
C GLN A 92 11.69 17.69 0.35
N SER A 93 13.01 17.49 0.30
CA SER A 93 13.74 17.34 -0.96
C SER A 93 14.92 16.41 -0.74
N HIS A 94 15.09 15.47 -1.65
CA HIS A 94 16.23 14.55 -1.70
C HIS A 94 17.08 14.84 -2.91
N ASP A 95 18.38 14.58 -2.78
CA ASP A 95 19.26 14.57 -3.92
C ASP A 95 19.24 13.21 -4.64
N VAL A 96 19.91 13.16 -5.78
CA VAL A 96 20.00 11.94 -6.59
C VAL A 96 20.73 10.82 -5.83
N THR A 97 21.66 11.17 -4.94
CA THR A 97 22.42 10.20 -4.14
C THR A 97 21.51 9.43 -3.19
N PHE A 98 20.66 10.16 -2.45
CA PHE A 98 19.67 9.56 -1.56
C PHE A 98 18.73 8.64 -2.34
N LEU A 99 18.18 9.12 -3.47
CA LEU A 99 17.24 8.33 -4.28
C LEU A 99 17.89 7.03 -4.79
N ALA A 100 19.14 7.10 -5.25
CA ALA A 100 19.87 5.93 -5.72
C ALA A 100 20.13 4.91 -4.59
N GLN A 101 20.53 5.38 -3.41
CA GLN A 101 20.74 4.53 -2.23
C GLN A 101 19.44 3.89 -1.76
N ASP A 102 18.35 4.65 -1.74
CA ASP A 102 17.06 4.15 -1.28
C ASP A 102 16.47 3.12 -2.26
N MET A 103 16.61 3.33 -3.57
CA MET A 103 16.24 2.33 -4.58
C MET A 103 17.03 1.03 -4.43
N GLN A 104 18.34 1.11 -4.14
CA GLN A 104 19.17 -0.08 -3.91
C GLN A 104 18.77 -0.86 -2.65
N ARG A 105 18.26 -0.18 -1.62
CA ARG A 105 17.80 -0.82 -0.39
C ARG A 105 16.51 -1.62 -0.61
N VAL A 106 15.66 -1.16 -1.53
CA VAL A 106 14.33 -1.72 -1.80
C VAL A 106 14.38 -2.96 -2.70
N ILE A 107 15.36 -3.01 -3.61
CA ILE A 107 15.61 -4.12 -4.54
C ILE A 107 16.40 -5.23 -3.83
#